data_AF-A0A1F8NL48-F1
#
_entry.id   AF-A0A1F8NL48-F1
#
_cell.length_a   1.000
_cell.length_b   1.000
_cell.length_c   1.000
_cell.angle_alpha   90.00
_cell.angle_beta   90.00
_cell.angle_gamma   90.00
#
_symmetry.space_group_name_H-M   'P 1'
#
loop_
_entity.id
_entity.type
_entity.pdbx_description
1 polymer ?
#
loop_
_entity_poly.entity_id
_entity_poly.type
_entity_poly.pdbx_seq_one_letter_code
_entity_poly.pdbx_strand_id
1 'polypeptide(L)'
;MKAWIVSDFGDEWCSLFHADTAGKAKLRGLEEYNLDDFTAMRAKRLPGLDNKPITYQNAKNAGFQFSDGGYSEDGNSDGNLLPELFSNDCRCDICMEAKE
;
A
#
# COMPACT_ATOMS: atom_id res chain seq x y z
N MET A 1 2.20 -8.09 13.48
CA MET A 1 1.35 -7.14 12.72
C MET A 1 1.20 -7.63 11.28
N LYS A 2 0.00 -7.56 10.70
CA LYS A 2 -0.24 -8.03 9.32
C LYS A 2 -0.03 -6.88 8.34
N ALA A 3 0.47 -7.17 7.14
CA ALA A 3 0.67 -6.18 6.09
C ALA A 3 -0.53 -6.16 5.13
N TRP A 4 -0.94 -4.96 4.73
CA TRP A 4 -2.09 -4.71 3.88
C TRP A 4 -1.73 -3.71 2.79
N ILE A 5 -2.10 -4.02 1.56
CA ILE A 5 -2.18 -3.05 0.47
C ILE A 5 -3.56 -2.40 0.55
N VAL A 6 -3.63 -1.08 0.52
CA VAL A 6 -4.85 -0.28 0.60
C VAL A 6 -4.90 0.71 -0.57
N SER A 7 -6.04 0.80 -1.23
CA SER A 7 -6.28 1.65 -2.41
C SER A 7 -7.78 1.96 -2.52
N ASP A 8 -8.16 3.09 -3.09
CA ASP A 8 -9.54 3.42 -3.44
C ASP A 8 -9.93 2.93 -4.86
N PHE A 9 -11.22 2.95 -5.17
CA PHE A 9 -11.74 2.39 -6.42
C PHE A 9 -11.27 3.16 -7.66
N GLY A 10 -10.43 2.51 -8.48
CA GLY A 10 -10.04 3.02 -9.80
C GLY A 10 -8.90 4.02 -9.77
N ASP A 11 -8.16 4.08 -8.66
CA ASP A 11 -6.90 4.82 -8.61
C ASP A 11 -5.72 3.89 -8.97
N GLU A 12 -4.73 4.45 -9.65
CA GLU A 12 -3.50 3.76 -10.01
C GLU A 12 -2.51 3.68 -8.84
N TRP A 13 -2.87 4.22 -7.67
CA TRP A 13 -2.02 4.29 -6.47
C TRP A 13 -2.48 3.33 -5.37
N CYS A 14 -1.52 2.78 -4.61
CA CYS A 14 -1.83 2.08 -3.36
C CYS A 14 -0.76 2.27 -2.29
N SER A 15 -1.17 2.06 -1.04
CA SER A 15 -0.31 2.15 0.14
C SER A 15 -0.20 0.83 0.88
N LEU A 16 0.98 0.53 1.42
CA LEU A 16 1.21 -0.58 2.34
C LEU A 16 1.17 -0.11 3.78
N PHE A 17 0.39 -0.81 4.60
CA PHE A 17 0.24 -0.55 6.02
C PHE A 17 0.40 -1.82 6.85
N HIS A 18 0.86 -1.64 8.09
CA HIS A 18 0.68 -2.65 9.12
C HIS A 18 -0.59 -2.41 9.93
N ALA A 19 -1.44 -3.45 10.04
CA ALA A 19 -2.65 -3.41 10.87
C ALA A 19 -3.11 -4.81 11.29
N ASP A 20 -3.85 -4.92 12.39
CA ASP A 20 -4.39 -6.20 12.86
C ASP A 20 -5.52 -6.73 11.96
N THR A 21 -6.26 -5.81 11.34
CA THR A 21 -7.47 -6.08 10.55
C THR A 21 -7.48 -5.20 9.29
N ALA A 22 -8.21 -5.66 8.27
CA ALA A 22 -8.42 -4.90 7.04
C ALA A 22 -9.09 -3.55 7.32
N GLY A 23 -10.06 -3.48 8.23
CA GLY A 23 -10.75 -2.23 8.59
C GLY A 23 -9.82 -1.19 9.19
N LYS A 24 -8.89 -1.59 10.07
CA LYS A 24 -7.86 -0.70 10.61
C LYS A 24 -6.89 -0.23 9.52
N ALA A 25 -6.55 -1.09 8.56
CA ALA A 25 -5.70 -0.72 7.43
C ALA A 25 -6.37 0.34 6.55
N LYS A 26 -7.66 0.16 6.23
CA LYS A 26 -8.46 1.16 5.49
C LYS A 26 -8.56 2.49 6.23
N LEU A 27 -8.77 2.47 7.54
CA LEU A 27 -8.88 3.69 8.34
C LEU A 27 -7.57 4.50 8.28
N ARG A 28 -6.43 3.82 8.42
CA ARG A 28 -5.11 4.45 8.25
C ARG A 28 -4.94 5.06 6.86
N GLY A 29 -5.35 4.34 5.81
CA GLY A 29 -5.38 4.89 4.46
C GLY A 29 -6.25 6.14 4.34
N LEU A 30 -7.44 6.14 4.94
CA LEU A 30 -8.36 7.29 4.92
C LEU A 30 -7.76 8.53 5.60
N GLU A 31 -7.15 8.33 6.78
CA GLU A 31 -6.51 9.40 7.56
C GLU A 31 -5.34 10.04 6.78
N GLU A 32 -4.58 9.24 6.04
CA GLU A 32 -3.44 9.72 5.24
C GLU A 32 -3.87 10.47 3.96
N TYR A 33 -4.90 9.98 3.26
CA TYR A 33 -5.32 10.53 1.96
C TYR A 33 -6.47 11.54 2.04
N ASN A 34 -7.06 11.73 3.22
CA ASN A 34 -8.23 12.58 3.45
C ASN A 34 -9.33 12.37 2.38
N LEU A 35 -9.67 11.10 2.15
CA LEU A 35 -10.76 10.72 1.26
C LEU A 35 -12.06 10.66 2.06
N ASP A 36 -13.19 10.98 1.41
CA ASP A 36 -14.49 11.00 2.09
C ASP A 36 -15.11 9.59 2.24
N ASP A 37 -14.62 8.58 1.49
CA ASP A 37 -15.28 7.27 1.36
C ASP A 37 -14.45 6.07 1.86
N PHE A 38 -14.56 5.75 3.15
CA PHE A 38 -14.02 4.50 3.72
C PHE A 38 -14.53 3.24 3.01
N THR A 39 -15.78 3.27 2.54
CA THR A 39 -16.41 2.14 1.82
C THR A 39 -15.81 1.91 0.44
N ALA A 40 -15.24 2.94 -0.18
CA ALA A 40 -14.56 2.83 -1.47
C ALA A 40 -13.14 2.25 -1.32
N MET A 41 -12.55 2.29 -0.13
CA MET A 41 -11.23 1.71 0.09
C MET A 41 -11.28 0.18 0.06
N ARG A 42 -10.36 -0.42 -0.68
CA ARG A 42 -10.07 -1.86 -0.73
C ARG A 42 -8.84 -2.14 0.08
N ALA A 43 -8.76 -3.35 0.64
CA ALA A 43 -7.59 -3.79 1.39
C ALA A 43 -7.28 -5.26 1.08
N LYS A 44 -6.06 -5.55 0.61
CA LYS A 44 -5.59 -6.92 0.34
C LYS A 44 -4.40 -7.23 1.23
N ARG A 45 -4.47 -8.35 1.94
CA ARG A 45 -3.36 -8.78 2.80
C ARG A 45 -2.17 -9.18 1.94
N LEU A 46 -0.96 -8.86 2.40
CA LEU A 46 0.29 -9.29 1.79
C LEU A 46 1.10 -10.14 2.79
N PRO A 47 0.78 -11.45 2.94
CA PRO A 47 1.35 -12.27 4.01
C PRO A 47 2.88 -12.36 4.00
N GLY A 48 3.52 -12.20 2.82
CA GLY A 48 4.97 -12.18 2.68
C GLY A 48 5.68 -11.04 3.44
N LEU A 49 4.93 -9.99 3.81
CA LEU A 49 5.37 -8.84 4.61
C LEU A 49 4.94 -8.88 6.08
N ASP A 50 4.18 -9.87 6.52
CA ASP A 50 3.72 -9.92 7.91
C ASP A 50 4.91 -9.93 8.89
N ASN A 51 4.85 -9.05 9.89
CA ASN A 51 5.90 -8.86 10.91
C ASN A 51 7.28 -8.45 10.36
N LYS A 52 7.36 -7.95 9.13
CA LYS A 52 8.60 -7.46 8.52
C LYS A 52 8.52 -5.95 8.31
N PRO A 53 9.62 -5.20 8.36
CA PRO A 53 9.59 -3.80 7.98
C PRO A 53 9.16 -3.66 6.51
N ILE A 54 8.31 -2.67 6.23
CA ILE A 54 7.88 -2.35 4.87
C ILE A 54 9.03 -1.57 4.22
N THR A 55 9.84 -2.27 3.44
CA THR A 55 10.92 -1.70 2.64
C THR A 55 10.68 -2.06 1.17
N TYR A 56 11.28 -1.31 0.24
CA TYR A 56 11.20 -1.61 -1.18
C TYR A 56 11.55 -3.08 -1.48
N GLN A 57 12.68 -3.57 -0.95
CA GLN A 57 13.12 -4.95 -1.18
C GLN A 57 12.16 -5.98 -0.59
N ASN A 58 11.64 -5.76 0.62
CA ASN A 58 10.68 -6.68 1.24
C ASN A 58 9.35 -6.69 0.49
N ALA A 59 8.86 -5.52 0.05
CA ALA A 59 7.63 -5.38 -0.72
C ALA A 59 7.75 -6.07 -2.09
N LYS A 60 8.86 -5.84 -2.79
CA LYS A 60 9.21 -6.53 -4.04
C LYS A 60 9.27 -8.05 -3.86
N ASN A 61 9.97 -8.52 -2.82
CA ASN A 61 10.05 -9.95 -2.50
C ASN A 61 8.69 -10.56 -2.15
N ALA A 62 7.75 -9.76 -1.63
CA ALA A 62 6.40 -10.19 -1.32
C ALA A 62 5.45 -10.14 -2.54
N GLY A 63 5.95 -9.76 -3.72
CA GLY A 63 5.18 -9.74 -4.97
C GLY A 63 4.41 -8.44 -5.21
N PHE A 64 4.73 -7.37 -4.50
CA PHE A 64 4.18 -6.05 -4.77
C PHE A 64 4.71 -5.53 -6.12
N GLN A 65 3.80 -5.07 -6.99
CA GLN A 65 4.14 -4.55 -8.32
C GLN A 65 4.36 -3.04 -8.26
N PHE A 66 5.31 -2.53 -9.02
CA PHE A 66 5.61 -1.10 -9.06
C PHE A 66 5.44 -0.62 -10.50
N SER A 67 4.65 0.43 -10.75
CA SER A 67 4.47 0.95 -12.11
C SER A 67 5.37 2.12 -12.48
N ASP A 68 5.96 2.84 -11.52
CA ASP A 68 6.94 3.88 -11.86
C ASP A 68 8.22 3.73 -11.03
N GLY A 69 9.36 3.85 -11.70
CA GLY A 69 10.71 3.62 -11.17
C GLY A 69 11.20 4.68 -10.20
N GLY A 70 10.29 5.42 -9.56
CA GLY A 70 10.57 6.52 -8.64
C GLY A 70 11.18 6.10 -7.30
N TYR A 71 11.13 4.81 -6.96
CA TYR A 71 11.77 4.25 -5.77
C TYR A 71 13.11 3.59 -6.13
N SER A 72 14.21 4.25 -5.76
CA SER A 72 15.56 3.71 -5.86
C SER A 72 15.83 2.70 -4.73
N GLU A 73 16.70 1.70 -5.01
CA GLU A 73 17.11 0.68 -4.03
C GLU A 73 17.71 1.28 -2.73
N ASP A 74 18.17 2.53 -2.79
CA ASP A 74 18.74 3.30 -1.67
C ASP A 74 17.73 4.11 -0.85
N GLY A 75 16.42 3.93 -1.09
CA GLY A 75 15.37 4.35 -0.16
C GLY A 75 15.31 5.85 0.16
N ASN A 76 15.82 6.73 -0.70
CA ASN A 76 15.91 8.15 -0.38
C ASN A 76 15.98 9.06 -1.62
N SER A 77 14.87 9.22 -2.34
CA SER A 77 14.76 10.31 -3.32
C SER A 77 13.68 11.34 -3.00
N ASP A 78 12.91 11.17 -1.91
CA ASP A 78 12.22 12.29 -1.25
C ASP A 78 11.96 11.98 0.24
N GLY A 79 13.07 11.96 0.98
CA GLY A 79 13.18 12.06 2.44
C GLY A 79 11.90 11.86 3.26
N ASN A 80 11.74 10.61 3.72
CA ASN A 80 10.96 10.11 4.88
C ASN A 80 9.99 9.00 4.48
N LEU A 81 10.55 7.82 4.16
CA LEU A 81 9.84 6.56 4.36
C LEU A 81 9.54 6.44 5.86
N LEU A 82 8.37 6.91 6.30
CA LEU A 82 7.91 6.55 7.63
C LEU A 82 7.80 5.01 7.68
N PRO A 83 8.27 4.33 8.74
CA PRO A 83 8.20 2.86 8.86
C PRO A 83 6.80 2.25 8.68
N GLU A 84 5.78 3.11 8.62
CA GLU A 84 4.37 2.78 8.59
C GLU A 84 3.71 3.01 7.23
N LEU A 85 4.41 3.59 6.24
CA LEU A 85 3.82 4.00 4.97
C LEU A 85 4.73 3.72 3.78
N PHE A 86 4.23 2.98 2.80
CA PHE A 86 4.85 2.84 1.49
C PHE A 86 3.79 3.00 0.42
N SER A 87 3.82 4.11 -0.32
CA SER A 87 2.82 4.45 -1.34
C SER A 87 3.42 4.41 -2.73
N ASN A 88 2.75 3.78 -3.68
CA ASN A 88 3.28 3.64 -5.02
C ASN A 88 2.17 3.51 -6.05
N ASP A 89 2.43 4.04 -7.25
CA ASP A 89 1.70 3.66 -8.45
C ASP A 89 1.81 2.14 -8.62
N CYS A 90 0.69 1.44 -8.58
CA CYS A 90 0.64 -0.01 -8.62
C CYS A 90 -0.49 -0.49 -9.51
N ARG A 91 -0.12 -1.28 -10.52
CA ARG A 91 -1.07 -2.03 -11.34
C ARG A 91 -1.50 -3.36 -10.72
N CYS A 92 -1.59 -3.45 -9.39
CA CYS A 92 -2.03 -4.69 -8.75
C CYS A 92 -3.54 -4.90 -8.89
N ASP A 93 -3.99 -6.15 -8.67
CA ASP A 93 -5.39 -6.53 -8.84
C ASP A 93 -6.38 -5.65 -8.05
N ILE A 94 -5.99 -5.07 -6.91
CA ILE A 94 -6.93 -4.20 -6.18
C ILE A 94 -7.05 -2.79 -6.76
N CYS A 95 -6.01 -2.31 -7.47
CA CYS A 95 -5.98 -1.02 -8.18
C CYS A 95 -6.59 -1.16 -9.59
N MET A 96 -6.35 -2.31 -10.25
CA MET A 96 -6.82 -2.59 -11.61
C MET A 96 -8.13 -3.36 -11.71
N GLU A 97 -8.72 -3.84 -10.60
CA GLU A 97 -10.11 -4.31 -10.62
C GLU A 97 -11.02 -3.09 -10.86
N ALA A 98 -11.23 -2.83 -12.15
CA ALA A 98 -12.09 -1.80 -12.68
C ALA A 98 -13.49 -1.90 -12.06
N LYS A 99 -14.13 -0.73 -11.89
CA LYS A 99 -15.57 -0.60 -11.69
C LYS A 99 -16.29 -1.38 -12.80
N GLU A 100 -16.89 -2.53 -12.46
CA GLU A 100 -18.04 -3.04 -13.21
C GLU A 100 -19.27 -2.16 -12.94
#